data_AF-A0A1Q7BJA2-F1
#
_entry.id   AF-A0A1Q7BJA2-F1
#
_cell.length_a   1.000
_cell.length_b   1.000
_cell.length_c   1.000
_cell.angle_alpha   90.00
_cell.angle_beta   90.00
_cell.angle_gamma   90.00
#
_symmetry.space_group_name_H-M   'P 1'
#
loop_
_entity.id
_entity.type
_entity.pdbx_description
1 polymer ?
#
loop_
_entity_poly.entity_id
_entity_poly.type
_entity_poly.pdbx_seq_one_letter_code
_entity_poly.pdbx_strand_id
1 'polypeptide(L)'
;MRVPAALRPGLAGRRVLGLLLGAVLVAAVAVTVSWATHARSAPAAQSAVPASWQRPGGSAADLEKRSGVRLVRVAVSGGGGLLDVRFQVLDPDKAAALHQERTPPAVVDERTGLVLHDLLMNHVHNGAMKAAVTYYLVFENPGGWVQRGSVVTVLLGDAQVDHVVVA
;
A
#
# COMPACT_ATOMS: atom_id res chain seq x y z
N MET A 1 -63.36 5.06 51.11
CA MET A 1 -61.92 5.14 50.77
C MET A 1 -61.69 4.25 49.54
N ARG A 2 -61.62 4.80 48.32
CA ARG A 2 -61.40 4.04 47.07
C ARG A 2 -59.96 4.24 46.62
N VAL A 3 -59.21 3.14 46.46
CA VAL A 3 -57.86 3.14 45.88
C VAL A 3 -58.00 3.23 44.35
N PRO A 4 -57.24 4.08 43.63
CA PRO A 4 -57.32 4.12 42.16
C PRO A 4 -56.54 2.96 41.55
N ALA A 5 -57.16 2.33 40.55
CA ALA A 5 -56.58 1.23 39.77
C ALA A 5 -55.47 1.76 38.85
N ALA A 6 -54.28 1.14 38.93
CA ALA A 6 -53.17 1.45 38.04
C ALA A 6 -53.50 1.04 36.59
N LEU A 7 -53.43 1.99 35.66
CA LEU A 7 -53.55 1.72 34.22
C LEU A 7 -52.42 0.79 33.79
N ARG A 8 -52.76 -0.44 33.39
CA ARG A 8 -51.85 -1.35 32.69
C ARG A 8 -51.82 -0.97 31.20
N PRO A 9 -50.66 -0.68 30.60
CA PRO A 9 -50.59 -0.33 29.19
C PRO A 9 -50.99 -1.53 28.32
N GLY A 10 -51.89 -1.29 27.35
CA GLY A 10 -52.43 -2.31 26.46
C GLY A 10 -51.39 -2.89 25.50
N LEU A 11 -51.65 -4.12 25.01
CA LEU A 11 -50.78 -4.92 24.13
C LEU A 11 -50.25 -4.16 22.89
N ALA A 12 -50.99 -3.17 22.38
CA ALA A 12 -50.56 -2.31 21.29
C ALA A 12 -49.34 -1.43 21.64
N GLY A 13 -49.28 -0.90 22.87
CA GLY A 13 -48.13 -0.12 23.36
C GLY A 13 -46.85 -0.95 23.47
N ARG A 14 -46.98 -2.24 23.79
CA ARG A 14 -45.83 -3.18 23.86
C ARG A 14 -45.29 -3.53 22.47
N ARG A 15 -46.14 -3.57 21.44
CA ARG A 15 -45.73 -3.82 20.04
C ARG A 15 -45.04 -2.61 19.40
N VAL A 16 -45.57 -1.40 19.64
CA VAL A 16 -44.94 -0.15 19.19
C VAL A 16 -43.59 0.06 19.86
N LEU A 17 -43.50 -0.22 21.17
CA LEU A 17 -42.25 -0.14 21.91
C LEU A 17 -41.20 -1.16 21.42
N GLY A 18 -41.63 -2.39 21.08
CA GLY A 18 -40.75 -3.42 20.51
C GLY A 18 -40.20 -3.07 19.12
N LEU A 19 -41.02 -2.46 18.25
CA LEU A 19 -40.59 -2.01 16.92
C LEU A 19 -39.61 -0.83 17.01
N LEU A 20 -39.83 0.10 17.93
CA LEU A 20 -38.91 1.24 18.17
C LEU A 20 -37.56 0.76 18.71
N LEU A 21 -37.54 -0.20 19.64
CA LEU A 21 -36.31 -0.82 20.14
C LEU A 21 -35.54 -1.57 19.04
N GLY A 22 -36.25 -2.28 18.16
CA GLY A 22 -35.64 -2.97 17.02
C GLY A 22 -35.01 -2.01 16.01
N ALA A 23 -35.69 -0.91 15.68
CA ALA A 23 -35.18 0.11 14.76
C ALA A 23 -33.92 0.82 15.30
N VAL A 24 -33.88 1.10 16.60
CA VAL A 24 -32.69 1.69 17.26
C VAL A 24 -31.51 0.71 17.21
N LEU A 25 -31.74 -0.58 17.43
CA LEU A 25 -30.70 -1.61 17.32
C LEU A 25 -30.13 -1.72 15.91
N VAL A 26 -30.99 -1.72 14.87
CA VAL A 26 -30.56 -1.77 13.47
C VAL A 26 -29.77 -0.52 13.10
N ALA A 27 -30.21 0.67 13.52
CA ALA A 27 -29.49 1.92 13.29
C ALA A 27 -28.13 1.92 14.01
N ALA A 28 -28.04 1.43 15.25
CA ALA A 28 -26.80 1.32 15.99
C ALA A 28 -25.80 0.35 15.33
N VAL A 29 -26.29 -0.78 14.78
CA VAL A 29 -25.45 -1.72 14.02
C VAL A 29 -25.00 -1.09 12.69
N ALA A 30 -25.88 -0.39 11.97
CA ALA A 30 -25.51 0.29 10.73
C ALA A 30 -24.47 1.39 10.96
N VAL A 31 -24.60 2.16 12.04
CA VAL A 31 -23.63 3.20 12.42
C VAL A 31 -22.30 2.58 12.82
N THR A 32 -22.29 1.52 13.61
CA THR A 32 -21.02 0.85 14.01
C THR A 32 -20.32 0.19 12.84
N VAL A 33 -21.03 -0.43 11.90
CA VAL A 33 -20.45 -0.98 10.66
C VAL A 33 -19.93 0.13 9.73
N SER A 34 -20.66 1.24 9.60
CA SER A 34 -20.24 2.39 8.79
C SER A 34 -19.01 3.08 9.39
N TRP A 35 -18.96 3.23 10.71
CA TRP A 35 -17.77 3.71 11.42
C TRP A 35 -16.61 2.73 11.30
N ALA A 36 -16.81 1.43 11.47
CA ALA A 36 -15.73 0.44 11.37
C ALA A 36 -15.14 0.33 9.96
N THR A 37 -15.93 0.60 8.92
CA THR A 37 -15.45 0.63 7.53
C THR A 37 -14.73 1.93 7.17
N HIS A 38 -15.16 3.08 7.72
CA HIS A 38 -14.48 4.37 7.55
C HIS A 38 -13.24 4.53 8.46
N ALA A 39 -13.26 3.93 9.65
CA ALA A 39 -12.18 3.97 10.64
C ALA A 39 -11.10 2.91 10.39
N ARG A 40 -11.13 2.22 9.23
CA ARG A 40 -9.91 1.62 8.69
C ARG A 40 -9.00 2.76 8.30
N SER A 41 -8.29 3.30 9.30
CA SER A 41 -7.17 4.20 9.11
C SER A 41 -6.30 3.58 8.03
N ALA A 42 -6.18 4.27 6.90
CA ALA A 42 -5.13 3.97 5.95
C ALA A 42 -3.82 3.96 6.75
N PRO A 43 -2.91 3.00 6.54
CA PRO A 43 -1.62 3.02 7.21
C PRO A 43 -1.05 4.42 7.04
N ALA A 44 -0.64 5.06 8.13
CA ALA A 44 -0.07 6.39 8.05
C ALA A 44 1.09 6.31 7.05
N ALA A 45 0.93 6.99 5.91
CA ALA A 45 1.96 7.10 4.90
C ALA A 45 3.23 7.60 5.61
N GLN A 46 4.21 6.72 5.83
CA GLN A 46 5.50 7.13 6.35
C GLN A 46 6.13 8.01 5.27
N SER A 47 6.00 9.32 5.47
CA SER A 47 6.11 10.34 4.42
C SER A 47 7.54 10.84 4.20
N ALA A 48 8.55 10.03 4.53
CA ALA A 48 9.92 10.38 4.21
C ALA A 48 10.76 9.12 3.98
N VAL A 49 11.46 9.07 2.84
CA VAL A 49 12.55 8.12 2.62
C VAL A 49 13.58 8.33 3.74
N PRO A 50 13.94 7.30 4.51
CA PRO A 50 15.00 7.40 5.51
C PRO A 50 16.27 8.01 4.90
N ALA A 51 16.93 8.91 5.63
CA ALA A 51 18.18 9.52 5.15
C ALA A 51 19.25 8.47 4.79
N SER A 52 19.21 7.30 5.45
CA SER A 52 20.06 6.15 5.15
C SER A 52 19.83 5.51 3.78
N TRP A 53 18.66 5.74 3.16
CA TRP A 53 18.31 5.19 1.84
C TRP A 53 18.57 6.17 0.70
N GLN A 54 19.12 7.36 0.98
CA GLN A 54 19.46 8.32 -0.06
C GLN A 54 20.50 7.72 -1.01
N ARG A 55 20.25 7.88 -2.31
CA ARG A 55 21.10 7.37 -3.38
C ARG A 55 21.28 8.48 -4.40
N PRO A 56 22.33 8.41 -5.23
CA PRO A 56 22.42 9.28 -6.39
C PRO A 56 21.16 9.13 -7.25
N GLY A 57 20.36 10.19 -7.30
CA GLY A 57 19.29 10.39 -8.29
C GLY A 57 19.87 10.48 -9.69
N GLY A 58 19.05 10.19 -10.69
CA GLY A 58 19.53 10.20 -12.07
C GLY A 58 18.64 9.49 -13.07
N SER A 59 19.22 9.35 -14.25
CA SER A 59 18.58 8.73 -15.41
C SER A 59 18.58 7.20 -15.32
N ALA A 60 17.81 6.54 -16.19
CA ALA A 60 17.90 5.10 -16.36
C ALA A 60 19.32 4.61 -16.67
N ALA A 61 20.13 5.41 -17.38
CA ALA A 61 21.53 5.07 -17.66
C ALA A 61 22.42 5.09 -16.41
N ASP A 62 22.14 5.99 -15.46
CA ASP A 62 22.85 6.04 -14.18
C ASP A 62 22.53 4.81 -13.33
N LEU A 63 21.27 4.37 -13.32
CA LEU A 63 20.85 3.14 -12.69
C LEU A 63 21.56 1.92 -13.29
N GLU A 64 21.59 1.81 -14.63
CA GLU A 64 22.30 0.72 -15.33
C GLU A 64 23.79 0.68 -14.95
N LYS A 65 24.44 1.85 -14.92
CA LYS A 65 25.86 1.96 -14.63
C LYS A 65 26.21 1.59 -13.18
N ARG A 66 25.43 2.08 -12.22
CA ARG A 66 25.71 1.98 -10.77
C ARG A 66 25.18 0.69 -10.15
N SER A 67 23.96 0.31 -10.49
CA SER A 67 23.28 -0.84 -9.90
C SER A 67 23.33 -2.10 -10.76
N GLY A 68 23.84 -2.01 -12.00
CA GLY A 68 23.97 -3.16 -12.88
C GLY A 68 22.61 -3.71 -13.34
N VAL A 69 21.56 -2.89 -13.31
CA VAL A 69 20.22 -3.30 -13.73
C VAL A 69 19.54 -2.27 -14.61
N ARG A 70 18.78 -2.75 -15.58
CA ARG A 70 17.89 -1.96 -16.41
C ARG A 70 16.48 -2.06 -15.87
N LEU A 71 15.85 -0.92 -15.57
CA LEU A 71 14.43 -0.90 -15.27
C LEU A 71 13.63 -1.23 -16.55
N VAL A 72 12.79 -2.26 -16.48
CA VAL A 72 11.99 -2.77 -17.61
C VAL A 72 10.55 -2.32 -17.51
N ARG A 73 9.98 -2.30 -16.29
CA ARG A 73 8.57 -1.98 -16.08
C ARG A 73 8.33 -1.44 -14.67
N VAL A 74 7.41 -0.49 -14.57
CA VAL A 74 6.70 -0.12 -13.34
C VAL A 74 5.23 -0.02 -13.69
N ALA A 75 4.39 -0.86 -13.09
CA ALA A 75 2.98 -0.89 -13.43
C ALA A 75 2.08 -1.27 -12.26
N VAL A 76 0.90 -0.66 -12.21
CA VAL A 76 -0.13 -1.05 -11.24
C VAL A 76 -0.71 -2.41 -11.64
N SER A 77 -0.83 -3.30 -10.66
CA SER A 77 -1.41 -4.64 -10.80
C SER A 77 -2.33 -4.97 -9.61
N GLY A 78 -2.86 -6.19 -9.53
CA GLY A 78 -3.69 -6.63 -8.38
C GLY A 78 -4.93 -5.77 -8.14
N GLY A 79 -5.57 -5.25 -9.20
CA GLY A 79 -6.73 -4.37 -9.08
C GLY A 79 -6.44 -2.97 -8.50
N GLY A 80 -5.16 -2.57 -8.44
CA GLY A 80 -4.74 -1.31 -7.80
C GLY A 80 -3.94 -1.54 -6.53
N GLY A 81 -4.06 -2.70 -5.90
CA GLY A 81 -3.44 -2.99 -4.61
C GLY A 81 -1.96 -3.37 -4.66
N LEU A 82 -1.38 -3.52 -5.85
CA LEU A 82 0.01 -3.96 -6.03
C LEU A 82 0.74 -3.11 -7.09
N LEU A 83 2.06 -2.99 -6.94
CA LEU A 83 2.93 -2.36 -7.92
C LEU A 83 3.98 -3.37 -8.41
N ASP A 84 3.92 -3.76 -9.69
CA ASP A 84 4.86 -4.68 -10.35
C ASP A 84 6.02 -3.87 -10.93
N VAL A 85 7.21 -4.05 -10.34
CA VAL A 85 8.48 -3.49 -10.80
C VAL A 85 9.32 -4.61 -11.39
N ARG A 86 9.73 -4.47 -12.66
CA ARG A 86 10.59 -5.44 -13.33
C ARG A 86 11.90 -4.81 -13.74
N PHE A 87 12.97 -5.56 -13.60
CA PHE A 87 14.30 -5.14 -14.00
C PHE A 87 15.07 -6.30 -14.64
N GLN A 88 15.92 -5.98 -15.61
CA GLN A 88 16.85 -6.93 -16.22
C GLN A 88 18.24 -6.72 -15.63
N VAL A 89 18.91 -7.81 -15.27
CA VAL A 89 20.27 -7.78 -14.75
C VAL A 89 21.25 -7.62 -15.92
N LEU A 90 22.10 -6.60 -15.84
CA LEU A 90 23.19 -6.33 -16.77
C LEU A 90 24.53 -6.80 -16.20
N ASP A 91 24.73 -6.57 -14.90
CA ASP A 91 25.95 -6.90 -14.16
C ASP A 91 25.55 -7.57 -12.83
N PRO A 92 25.69 -8.91 -12.72
CA PRO A 92 25.34 -9.66 -11.51
C PRO A 92 26.04 -9.20 -10.23
N ASP A 93 27.29 -8.73 -10.33
CA ASP A 93 28.08 -8.36 -9.16
C ASP A 93 27.56 -7.06 -8.56
N LYS A 94 27.16 -6.11 -9.40
CA LYS A 94 26.50 -4.86 -8.94
C LYS A 94 25.07 -5.10 -8.47
N ALA A 95 24.34 -5.98 -9.15
CA ALA A 95 22.96 -6.31 -8.80
C ALA A 95 22.84 -7.00 -7.43
N ALA A 96 23.93 -7.56 -6.89
CA ALA A 96 23.96 -8.15 -5.55
C ALA A 96 23.57 -7.16 -4.43
N ALA A 97 23.67 -5.84 -4.66
CA ALA A 97 23.26 -4.82 -3.70
C ALA A 97 21.75 -4.63 -3.55
N LEU A 98 20.94 -5.13 -4.49
CA LEU A 98 19.49 -4.88 -4.53
C LEU A 98 18.70 -5.37 -3.32
N HIS A 99 19.26 -6.33 -2.56
CA HIS A 99 18.60 -6.94 -1.41
C HIS A 99 19.37 -6.73 -0.10
N GLN A 100 20.37 -5.84 -0.10
CA GLN A 100 21.08 -5.49 1.14
C GLN A 100 20.21 -4.57 2.00
N GLU A 101 20.29 -4.72 3.32
CA GLU A 101 19.54 -3.89 4.28
C GLU A 101 19.84 -2.40 4.16
N ARG A 102 21.03 -2.04 3.66
CA ARG A 102 21.43 -0.64 3.43
C ARG A 102 20.80 -0.03 2.18
N THR A 103 20.41 -0.85 1.22
CA THR A 103 19.89 -0.44 -0.09
C THR A 103 18.58 -1.17 -0.41
N PRO A 104 17.58 -1.17 0.51
CA PRO A 104 16.37 -1.94 0.32
C PRO A 104 15.62 -1.40 -0.90
N PRO A 105 15.02 -2.25 -1.74
CA PRO A 105 14.30 -1.76 -2.89
C PRO A 105 13.06 -0.98 -2.43
N ALA A 106 12.77 0.14 -3.08
CA ALA A 106 11.62 0.98 -2.73
C ALA A 106 11.13 1.78 -3.94
N VAL A 107 9.87 2.22 -3.87
CA VAL A 107 9.27 3.16 -4.82
C VAL A 107 8.71 4.34 -4.06
N VAL A 108 8.99 5.55 -4.53
CA VAL A 108 8.53 6.80 -3.92
C VAL A 108 7.58 7.49 -4.87
N ASP A 109 6.37 7.78 -4.42
CA ASP A 109 5.45 8.65 -5.16
C ASP A 109 5.94 10.10 -5.07
N GLU A 110 6.34 10.70 -6.19
CA GLU A 110 6.97 12.03 -6.18
C GLU A 110 5.99 13.14 -5.78
N ARG A 111 4.69 12.91 -5.97
CA ARG A 111 3.65 13.89 -5.62
C ARG A 111 3.42 13.95 -4.12
N THR A 112 3.44 12.82 -3.42
CA THR A 112 3.09 12.75 -1.99
C THR A 112 4.28 12.49 -1.08
N GLY A 113 5.42 12.03 -1.61
CA GLY A 113 6.56 11.57 -0.83
C GLY A 113 6.32 10.21 -0.15
N LEU A 114 5.21 9.55 -0.44
CA LEU A 114 4.88 8.23 0.08
C LEU A 114 5.91 7.19 -0.41
N VAL A 115 6.38 6.36 0.52
CA VAL A 115 7.36 5.30 0.25
C VAL A 115 6.70 3.92 0.30
N LEU A 116 6.62 3.24 -0.84
CA LEU A 116 6.30 1.83 -0.94
C LEU A 116 7.59 1.01 -0.82
N HIS A 117 7.74 0.29 0.29
CA HIS A 117 8.92 -0.56 0.56
C HIS A 117 8.54 -2.00 0.96
N ASP A 118 7.29 -2.22 1.34
CA ASP A 118 6.78 -3.54 1.67
C ASP A 118 6.60 -4.38 0.40
N LEU A 119 7.33 -5.49 0.31
CA LEU A 119 7.20 -6.46 -0.76
C LEU A 119 6.08 -7.45 -0.43
N LEU A 120 5.28 -7.80 -1.43
CA LEU A 120 4.24 -8.81 -1.31
C LEU A 120 4.84 -10.13 -0.80
N MET A 121 4.34 -10.60 0.35
CA MET A 121 4.83 -11.79 1.05
C MET A 121 6.33 -11.73 1.41
N ASN A 122 6.89 -10.53 1.52
CA ASN A 122 8.32 -10.29 1.70
C ASN A 122 9.16 -11.04 0.65
N HIS A 123 8.69 -11.09 -0.60
CA HIS A 123 9.36 -11.85 -1.65
C HIS A 123 10.71 -11.22 -1.99
N VAL A 124 11.78 -11.89 -1.59
CA VAL A 124 13.15 -11.53 -1.91
C VAL A 124 13.77 -12.63 -2.76
N HIS A 125 14.47 -12.25 -3.84
CA HIS A 125 15.23 -13.23 -4.60
C HIS A 125 16.48 -13.64 -3.82
N ASN A 126 16.54 -14.92 -3.45
CA ASN A 126 17.70 -15.52 -2.80
C ASN A 126 18.63 -16.16 -3.84
N GLY A 127 19.94 -15.89 -3.72
CA GLY A 127 20.98 -16.45 -4.57
C GLY A 127 21.49 -15.49 -5.65
N ALA A 128 22.47 -15.96 -6.43
CA ALA A 128 23.13 -15.14 -7.44
C ALA A 128 22.17 -14.79 -8.59
N MET A 129 22.08 -13.50 -8.88
CA MET A 129 21.35 -13.02 -10.05
C MET A 129 22.10 -13.38 -11.33
N LYS A 130 21.37 -13.59 -12.43
CA LYS A 130 21.94 -13.98 -13.72
C LYS A 130 21.84 -12.84 -14.72
N ALA A 131 22.92 -12.57 -15.44
CA ALA A 131 22.94 -11.59 -16.52
C ALA A 131 21.87 -11.90 -17.58
N ALA A 132 21.30 -10.85 -18.17
CA ALA A 132 20.21 -10.87 -19.15
C ALA A 132 18.87 -11.45 -18.66
N VAL A 133 18.76 -11.92 -17.42
CA VAL A 133 17.49 -12.40 -16.84
C VAL A 133 16.70 -11.22 -16.28
N THR A 134 15.38 -11.25 -16.51
CA THR A 134 14.44 -10.28 -15.93
C THR A 134 13.88 -10.84 -14.62
N TYR A 135 14.03 -10.06 -13.57
CA TYR A 135 13.50 -10.32 -12.23
C TYR A 135 12.35 -9.34 -11.93
N TYR A 136 11.64 -9.60 -10.83
CA TYR A 136 10.50 -8.80 -10.42
C TYR A 136 10.53 -8.50 -8.93
N LEU A 137 9.93 -7.37 -8.56
CA LEU A 137 9.56 -6.99 -7.21
C LEU A 137 8.12 -6.54 -7.26
N VAL A 138 7.30 -7.11 -6.38
CA VAL A 138 5.89 -6.71 -6.26
C VAL A 138 5.76 -6.02 -4.92
N PHE A 139 5.48 -4.71 -4.95
CA PHE A 139 5.24 -3.93 -3.76
C PHE A 139 3.75 -3.95 -3.41
N GLU A 140 3.45 -3.93 -2.12
CA GLU A 140 2.11 -3.61 -1.64
C GLU A 140 1.81 -2.14 -1.94
N ASN A 141 0.61 -1.86 -2.46
CA ASN A 141 0.12 -0.51 -2.74
C ASN A 141 -1.24 -0.32 -2.04
N PRO A 142 -1.25 -0.32 -0.69
CA PRO A 142 -2.49 -0.27 0.08
C PRO A 142 -3.26 1.01 -0.25
N GLY A 143 -4.58 0.89 -0.41
CA GLY A 143 -5.43 2.03 -0.74
C GLY A 143 -5.26 2.57 -2.18
N GLY A 144 -4.45 1.92 -3.03
CA GLY A 144 -4.26 2.34 -4.42
C GLY A 144 -3.60 3.73 -4.54
N TRP A 145 -2.64 4.00 -3.66
CA TRP A 145 -1.99 5.30 -3.56
C TRP A 145 -1.19 5.66 -4.81
N VAL A 146 -0.42 4.72 -5.33
CA VAL A 146 0.21 4.83 -6.66
C VAL A 146 -0.79 4.35 -7.70
N GLN A 147 -1.05 5.20 -8.69
CA GLN A 147 -2.00 4.94 -9.78
C GLN A 147 -1.31 4.96 -11.14
N ARG A 148 -1.99 4.44 -12.17
CA ARG A 148 -1.52 4.62 -13.55
C ARG A 148 -1.34 6.10 -13.87
N GLY A 149 -0.24 6.46 -14.50
CA GLY A 149 0.15 7.83 -14.78
C GLY A 149 0.82 8.57 -13.61
N SER A 150 0.93 7.95 -12.43
CA SER A 150 1.73 8.54 -11.34
C SER A 150 3.19 8.62 -11.76
N VAL A 151 3.90 9.61 -11.24
CA VAL A 151 5.33 9.79 -11.43
C VAL A 151 6.03 9.36 -10.15
N VAL A 152 6.93 8.40 -10.28
CA VAL A 152 7.60 7.77 -9.13
C VAL A 152 9.11 7.79 -9.31
N THR A 153 9.80 7.84 -8.18
CA THR A 153 11.22 7.52 -8.09
C THR A 153 11.37 6.05 -7.72
N VAL A 154 12.17 5.29 -8.47
CA VAL A 154 12.43 3.86 -8.19
C VAL A 154 13.85 3.69 -7.66
N LEU A 155 13.96 3.13 -6.47
CA LEU A 155 15.22 2.95 -5.78
C LEU A 155 15.63 1.46 -5.86
N LEU A 156 16.74 1.18 -6.56
CA LEU A 156 17.23 -0.18 -6.82
C LEU A 156 18.75 -0.22 -6.68
N GLY A 157 19.25 -0.91 -5.65
CA GLY A 157 20.69 -1.05 -5.40
C GLY A 157 21.31 0.28 -5.00
N ASP A 158 22.46 0.61 -5.57
CA ASP A 158 23.26 1.80 -5.22
C ASP A 158 22.81 3.09 -5.94
N ALA A 159 21.70 3.07 -6.66
CA ALA A 159 21.16 4.23 -7.37
C ALA A 159 19.63 4.22 -7.38
N GLN A 160 19.07 5.32 -7.84
CA GLN A 160 17.65 5.47 -8.11
C GLN A 160 17.44 6.07 -9.50
N VAL A 161 16.25 5.86 -10.05
CA VAL A 161 15.80 6.51 -11.28
C VAL A 161 14.57 7.35 -10.96
N ASP A 162 14.67 8.63 -11.31
CA ASP A 162 13.63 9.62 -11.04
C ASP A 162 12.65 9.69 -12.23
N HIS A 163 11.47 10.24 -11.98
CA HIS A 163 10.46 10.58 -12.99
C HIS A 163 9.93 9.39 -13.82
N VAL A 164 9.83 8.21 -13.21
CA VAL A 164 9.28 7.03 -13.88
C VAL A 164 7.75 7.12 -13.90
N VAL A 165 7.18 7.06 -15.10
CA VAL A 165 5.71 7.02 -15.28
C VAL A 165 5.20 5.60 -15.09
N VAL A 166 4.23 5.44 -14.19
CA VAL A 166 3.60 4.14 -13.90
C VAL A 166 2.56 3.77 -14.95
N ALA A 167 2.65 2.54 -15.48
CA ALA A 167 1.71 2.00 -16.48
C ALA A 167 0.52 1.23 -15.89
#